data_AF-A0AAX1UGE2-F1
#
_entry.id   AF-A0AAX1UGE2-F1
#
_cell.length_a   1.000
_cell.length_b   1.000
_cell.length_c   1.000
_cell.angle_alpha   90.00
_cell.angle_beta   90.00
_cell.angle_gamma   90.00
#
_symmetry.space_group_name_H-M   'P 1'
#
loop_
_entity.id
_entity.type
_entity.pdbx_description
1 polymer ?
#
loop_
_entity_poly.entity_id
_entity_poly.type
_entity_poly.pdbx_seq_one_letter_code
_entity_poly.pdbx_strand_id
1 'polypeptide(L)'
;MFLFLTLSLAASLALLFGATEIERRAIVGRYTGVNGLAILCCFTLSFVGSLVVVALATVWGGWGYLLHLLPGTILYHFFMGVSLVHGLQKTSERVALEDQAMRRGAAFA
;
A
#
# COMPACT_ATOMS: atom_id res chain seq x y z
N MET A 1 -9.76 4.06 23.84
CA MET A 1 -10.11 3.50 22.52
C MET A 1 -9.66 4.39 21.35
N PHE A 2 -9.90 5.70 21.39
CA PHE A 2 -9.40 6.64 20.35
C PHE A 2 -7.90 6.51 20.07
N LEU A 3 -7.03 6.65 21.10
CA LEU A 3 -5.58 6.56 20.92
C LEU A 3 -5.13 5.23 20.29
N PHE A 4 -5.75 4.11 20.70
CA PHE A 4 -5.48 2.79 20.14
C PHE A 4 -5.81 2.71 18.64
N LEU A 5 -6.97 3.23 18.23
CA LEU A 5 -7.37 3.26 16.83
C LEU A 5 -6.48 4.18 15.99
N THR A 6 -6.13 5.35 16.54
CA THR A 6 -5.23 6.31 15.87
C THR A 6 -3.84 5.72 15.66
N LEU A 7 -3.26 5.08 16.67
CA LEU A 7 -1.97 4.41 16.55
C LEU A 7 -2.01 3.23 15.57
N SER A 8 -3.10 2.46 15.58
CA SER A 8 -3.29 1.35 14.65
C SER A 8 -3.39 1.84 13.19
N LEU A 9 -4.12 2.93 12.96
CA LEU A 9 -4.20 3.57 11.65
C LEU A 9 -2.84 4.13 11.21
N ALA A 10 -2.13 4.82 12.09
CA ALA A 10 -0.81 5.37 11.80
C ALA A 10 0.20 4.25 11.45
N ALA A 11 0.19 3.14 12.19
CA ALA A 11 1.01 1.97 11.89
C ALA A 11 0.68 1.37 10.52
N SER A 12 -0.62 1.25 10.18
CA SER A 12 -1.07 0.80 8.86
C SER A 12 -0.57 1.72 7.74
N LEU A 13 -0.73 3.05 7.90
CA LEU A 13 -0.26 4.02 6.91
C LEU A 13 1.26 3.95 6.74
N ALA A 14 2.03 3.88 7.84
CA ALA A 14 3.48 3.76 7.79
C ALA A 14 3.92 2.49 7.04
N LEU A 15 3.23 1.38 7.28
CA LEU A 15 3.52 0.10 6.64
C LEU A 15 3.21 0.13 5.13
N LEU A 16 2.05 0.66 4.74
CA LEU A 16 1.63 0.73 3.33
C LEU A 16 2.45 1.75 2.52
N PHE A 17 2.64 2.96 3.04
CA PHE A 17 3.44 3.99 2.37
C PHE A 17 4.93 3.63 2.37
N GLY A 18 5.44 3.02 3.44
CA GLY A 18 6.80 2.53 3.51
C GLY A 18 7.09 1.49 2.42
N ALA A 19 6.21 0.48 2.29
CA ALA A 19 6.34 -0.52 1.24
C ALA A 19 6.22 0.08 -0.17
N THR A 20 5.29 1.01 -0.36
CA THR A 20 5.13 1.72 -1.64
C THR A 20 6.37 2.52 -2.00
N GLU A 21 6.99 3.20 -1.04
CA GLU A 21 8.20 3.99 -1.28
C GLU A 21 9.41 3.11 -1.60
N ILE A 22 9.53 1.94 -0.96
CA ILE A 22 10.56 0.94 -1.29
C ILE A 22 10.39 0.49 -2.75
N GLU A 23 9.19 0.10 -3.16
CA GLU A 23 8.91 -0.33 -4.54
C GLU A 23 9.15 0.82 -5.53
N ARG A 24 8.68 2.03 -5.22
CA ARG A 24 8.88 3.22 -6.07
C ARG A 24 10.37 3.50 -6.29
N ARG A 25 11.19 3.44 -5.24
CA ARG A 25 12.65 3.61 -5.35
C ARG A 25 13.29 2.51 -6.18
N ALA A 26 12.80 1.27 -6.04
CA ALA A 26 13.29 0.15 -6.83
C ALA A 26 13.00 0.35 -8.33
N ILE A 27 11.79 0.79 -8.66
CA ILE A 27 11.35 1.11 -10.03
C ILE A 27 12.19 2.25 -10.63
N VAL A 28 12.27 3.39 -9.93
CA VAL A 28 13.03 4.56 -10.41
C VAL A 28 14.53 4.26 -10.51
N GLY A 29 15.05 3.44 -9.59
CA GLY A 29 16.43 2.97 -9.59
C GLY A 29 16.74 1.87 -10.61
N ARG A 30 15.74 1.39 -11.37
CA ARG A 30 15.90 0.37 -12.43
C ARG A 30 16.49 -0.95 -11.92
N TYR A 31 16.21 -1.29 -10.67
CA TYR A 31 16.66 -2.56 -10.10
C TYR A 31 15.94 -3.74 -10.76
N THR A 32 16.64 -4.85 -10.95
CA THR A 32 16.07 -6.06 -11.50
C THR A 32 15.13 -6.73 -10.48
N GLY A 33 14.00 -7.27 -10.94
CA GLY A 33 13.12 -8.10 -10.11
C GLY A 33 12.03 -7.35 -9.33
N VAL A 34 11.74 -6.08 -9.64
CA VAL A 34 10.56 -5.39 -9.09
C VAL A 34 9.29 -6.11 -9.52
N ASN A 35 8.57 -6.67 -8.55
CA ASN A 35 7.36 -7.48 -8.79
C ASN A 35 6.18 -7.10 -7.88
N GLY A 36 6.32 -6.05 -7.05
CA GLY A 36 5.27 -5.62 -6.13
C GLY A 36 5.10 -6.53 -4.90
N LEU A 37 6.04 -7.44 -4.63
CA LEU A 37 5.94 -8.36 -3.49
C LEU A 37 5.96 -7.60 -2.16
N ALA A 38 6.74 -6.53 -2.03
CA ALA A 38 6.81 -5.80 -0.77
C ALA A 38 5.46 -5.14 -0.46
N ILE A 39 4.83 -4.50 -1.45
CA ILE A 39 3.51 -3.90 -1.26
C ILE A 39 2.43 -4.96 -1.03
N LEU A 40 2.48 -6.12 -1.70
CA LEU A 40 1.53 -7.22 -1.50
C LEU A 40 1.61 -7.79 -0.08
N CYS A 41 2.82 -8.09 0.40
CA CYS A 41 3.05 -8.60 1.75
C CYS A 41 2.58 -7.61 2.81
N CYS A 42 2.97 -6.34 2.67
CA CYS A 42 2.57 -5.29 3.60
C CYS A 42 1.06 -5.03 3.56
N PHE A 43 0.43 -5.02 2.38
CA PHE A 43 -1.02 -4.86 2.25
C PHE A 43 -1.78 -6.00 2.94
N THR A 44 -1.33 -7.24 2.74
CA THR A 44 -1.92 -8.42 3.38
C THR A 44 -1.78 -8.34 4.90
N LEU A 45 -0.59 -8.00 5.40
CA LEU A 45 -0.33 -7.87 6.83
C LEU A 45 -1.15 -6.72 7.47
N SER A 46 -1.27 -5.59 6.78
CA SER A 46 -2.10 -4.45 7.17
C SER A 46 -3.57 -4.85 7.28
N PHE A 47 -4.10 -5.53 6.25
CA PHE A 47 -5.48 -6.00 6.24
C PHE A 47 -5.77 -6.99 7.38
N VAL A 48 -4.95 -8.03 7.52
CA VAL A 48 -5.12 -9.03 8.59
C VAL A 48 -4.98 -8.38 9.97
N GLY A 49 -3.98 -7.50 10.16
CA GLY A 49 -3.78 -6.75 11.39
C GLY A 49 -4.98 -5.87 11.74
N SER A 50 -5.62 -5.25 10.74
CA SER A 50 -6.82 -4.43 10.96
C SER A 50 -8.02 -5.25 11.43
N LEU A 51 -8.15 -6.52 11.01
CA LEU A 51 -9.20 -7.42 11.52
C LEU A 51 -8.99 -7.73 13.02
N VAL A 52 -7.73 -7.86 13.45
CA VAL A 52 -7.40 -7.97 14.88
C VAL A 52 -7.81 -6.70 15.61
N VAL A 53 -7.50 -5.52 15.08
CA VAL A 53 -7.92 -4.23 15.67
C VAL A 53 -9.44 -4.13 15.79
N VAL A 54 -10.19 -4.55 14.77
CA VAL A 54 -11.68 -4.61 14.81
C VAL A 54 -12.15 -5.54 15.93
N ALA A 55 -11.58 -6.75 16.02
CA ALA A 55 -11.95 -7.73 17.05
C ALA A 55 -11.69 -7.19 18.47
N LEU A 56 -10.50 -6.63 18.71
CA LEU A 56 -10.12 -6.04 20.00
C LEU A 56 -11.05 -4.86 20.35
N ALA A 57 -11.28 -3.94 19.41
CA ALA A 57 -12.19 -2.82 19.63
C ALA A 57 -13.63 -3.27 19.91
N THR A 58 -14.09 -4.36 19.30
CA THR A 58 -15.41 -4.95 19.55
C THR A 58 -15.50 -5.56 20.95
N VAL A 59 -14.47 -6.31 21.38
CA VAL A 59 -14.44 -6.94 22.70
C VAL A 59 -14.44 -5.90 23.83
N TRP A 60 -13.65 -4.84 23.72
CA TRP A 60 -13.54 -3.82 24.78
C TRP A 60 -14.51 -2.64 24.66
N GLY A 61 -14.96 -2.32 23.44
CA GLY A 61 -15.81 -1.17 23.16
C GLY A 61 -17.26 -1.51 22.79
N GLY A 62 -17.57 -2.80 22.59
CA GLY A 62 -18.90 -3.31 22.25
C GLY A 62 -19.19 -3.40 20.75
N TRP A 63 -20.35 -3.99 20.43
CA TRP A 63 -20.79 -4.30 19.06
C TRP A 63 -20.90 -3.09 18.12
N GLY A 64 -21.08 -1.89 18.67
CA GLY A 64 -21.08 -0.66 17.87
C GLY A 64 -19.78 -0.47 17.09
N TYR A 65 -18.64 -0.86 17.64
CA TYR A 65 -17.36 -0.79 16.94
C TYR A 65 -17.29 -1.76 15.77
N LEU A 66 -17.84 -2.97 15.88
CA LEU A 66 -17.88 -3.92 14.78
C LEU A 66 -18.59 -3.33 13.56
N LEU A 67 -19.78 -2.74 13.78
CA LEU A 67 -20.63 -2.21 12.73
C LEU A 67 -20.01 -1.02 11.98
N HIS A 68 -19.12 -0.26 12.63
CA HIS A 68 -18.46 0.90 12.02
C HIS A 68 -17.07 0.55 11.48
N LEU A 69 -16.26 -0.18 12.27
CA LEU A 69 -14.88 -0.46 11.92
C LEU A 69 -14.76 -1.53 10.84
N LEU A 70 -15.62 -2.55 10.79
CA LEU A 70 -15.51 -3.58 9.76
C LEU A 70 -15.72 -3.02 8.34
N PRO A 71 -16.83 -2.30 8.03
CA PRO A 71 -16.96 -1.67 6.71
C PRO A 71 -15.92 -0.57 6.48
N GLY A 72 -15.54 0.19 7.53
CA GLY A 72 -14.47 1.18 7.45
C GLY A 72 -13.13 0.57 7.04
N THR A 73 -12.77 -0.57 7.63
CA THR A 73 -11.58 -1.37 7.29
C THR A 73 -11.61 -1.83 5.84
N ILE A 74 -12.75 -2.36 5.36
CA ILE A 74 -12.88 -2.83 3.98
C ILE A 74 -12.69 -1.66 3.00
N LEU A 75 -13.39 -0.54 3.23
CA LEU A 75 -13.30 0.64 2.37
C LEU A 75 -11.88 1.23 2.38
N TYR A 76 -11.28 1.38 3.56
CA TYR A 76 -9.92 1.88 3.70
C TYR A 76 -8.93 1.05 2.89
N HIS A 77 -8.92 -0.28 3.04
CA HIS A 77 -7.99 -1.13 2.31
C HIS A 77 -8.28 -1.16 0.82
N PHE A 78 -9.55 -1.14 0.40
CA PHE A 78 -9.90 -1.04 -1.01
C PHE A 78 -9.32 0.22 -1.65
N PHE A 79 -9.58 1.40 -1.06
CA PHE A 79 -9.08 2.66 -1.59
C PHE A 79 -7.55 2.76 -1.54
N MET A 80 -6.93 2.31 -0.46
CA MET A 80 -5.47 2.28 -0.35
C MET A 80 -4.85 1.34 -1.39
N GLY A 81 -5.40 0.14 -1.55
CA GLY A 81 -4.92 -0.85 -2.51
C GLY A 81 -4.97 -0.32 -3.94
N VAL A 82 -6.12 0.21 -4.36
CA VAL A 82 -6.29 0.81 -5.68
C VAL A 82 -5.32 1.98 -5.87
N SER A 83 -5.27 2.92 -4.92
CA SER A 83 -4.48 4.15 -5.07
C SER A 83 -2.98 3.89 -5.13
N LEU A 84 -2.46 3.02 -4.27
CA LEU A 84 -1.03 2.73 -4.19
C LEU A 84 -0.56 1.91 -5.40
N VAL A 85 -1.32 0.89 -5.80
CA VAL A 85 -1.00 0.08 -6.99
C VAL A 85 -1.04 0.94 -8.24
N HIS A 86 -2.07 1.78 -8.41
CA HIS A 86 -2.17 2.69 -9.55
C HIS A 86 -1.01 3.69 -9.59
N GLY A 87 -0.58 4.20 -8.44
CA GLY A 87 0.59 5.09 -8.33
C GLY A 87 1.89 4.40 -8.75
N LEU A 88 2.09 3.14 -8.34
CA LEU A 88 3.25 2.35 -8.74
C LEU A 88 3.22 2.03 -10.24
N GLN A 89 2.08 1.62 -10.78
CA GLN A 89 1.89 1.35 -12.21
C GLN A 89 2.23 2.56 -13.07
N LYS A 90 1.69 3.75 -12.74
CA LYS A 90 2.04 5.00 -13.43
C LYS A 90 3.55 5.30 -13.38
N THR A 91 4.19 5.01 -12.25
CA THR A 91 5.63 5.20 -12.11
C THR A 91 6.41 4.24 -13.01
N SER A 92 6.02 2.96 -13.03
CA SER A 92 6.61 1.93 -13.89
C SER A 92 6.44 2.25 -15.38
N GLU A 93 5.24 2.67 -15.80
CA GLU A 93 4.96 3.08 -17.18
C GLU A 93 5.85 4.25 -17.61
N ARG A 94 5.97 5.27 -16.75
CA ARG A 94 6.83 6.43 -17.03
C ARG A 94 8.29 6.02 -17.22
N VAL A 95 8.85 5.23 -16.30
CA VAL A 95 10.24 4.76 -16.41
C VAL A 95 10.42 3.92 -17.67
N ALA A 96 9.49 3.02 -17.99
CA ALA A 96 9.57 2.22 -19.21
C ALA A 96 9.57 3.07 -20.49
N LEU A 97 8.81 4.16 -20.55
CA LEU A 97 8.81 5.09 -21.68
C LEU A 97 10.15 5.84 -21.80
N GLU A 98 10.71 6.30 -20.69
CA GLU A 98 12.03 6.95 -20.66
C GLU A 98 13.13 5.99 -21.18
N ASP A 99 13.06 4.70 -20.84
CA ASP A 99 13.99 3.66 -21.30
C ASP A 99 13.91 3.43 -22.80
N GLN A 100 12.69 3.35 -23.31
CA GLN A 100 12.45 3.16 -24.75
C GLN A 100 12.96 4.36 -25.54
N ALA A 101 12.74 5.57 -25.05
CA ALA A 101 13.23 6.79 -25.69
C ALA A 101 14.77 6.81 -25.74
N MET A 102 15.45 6.48 -24.63
CA MET A 102 16.91 6.40 -24.60
C MET A 102 17.46 5.34 -25.56
N ARG A 103 16.85 4.16 -25.62
CA ARG A 103 17.25 3.10 -26.55
C ARG A 103 17.08 3.49 -28.02
N ARG A 104 15.99 4.21 -28.35
CA ARG A 104 15.77 4.73 -29.70
C ARG A 104 16.82 5.78 -30.06
N GLY A 105 17.10 6.72 -29.16
CA GLY A 105 18.13 7.75 -29.38
C GLY A 105 19.51 7.15 -29.65
N ALA A 106 19.90 6.11 -28.91
CA ALA A 106 21.16 5.41 -29.10
C ALA A 106 21.24 4.59 -30.41
N ALA A 107 20.10 4.19 -30.99
CA ALA A 107 20.07 3.44 -32.25
C ALA A 107 20.20 4.34 -33.51
N PHE A 108 20.01 5.65 -33.35
CA PHE A 108 20.10 6.64 -34.44
C PHE A 108 21.31 7.58 -34.31
N ALA A 109 22.16 7.36 -33.30
CA ALA A 109 23.44 8.03 -33.10
C ALA A 109 24.59 7.16 -33.62
#